data_AF-A0A3B9VXY6-F1
#
_entry.id   AF-A0A3B9VXY6-F1
#
_cell.length_a   1.000
_cell.length_b   1.000
_cell.length_c   1.000
_cell.angle_alpha   90.00
_cell.angle_beta   90.00
_cell.angle_gamma   90.00
#
_symmetry.space_group_name_H-M   'P 1'
#
loop_
_entity.id
_entity.type
_entity.pdbx_description
1 polymer ?
#
loop_
_entity_poly.entity_id
_entity_poly.type
_entity_poly.pdbx_seq_one_letter_code
_entity_poly.pdbx_strand_id
1 'polypeptide(L)'
;MTRFVDVHNMVRWAAGRGPENIISGMIQYLEDDFRRWESFDKTPRVASHTPFGVIELMPTSDHETYGFKYVNGHPSNPARGFQTVTAFGVLADVHNGYPTFLTEMTVLTALRTAATSGMVAKKLARADSRVMAMIGSGSQSEFQALAFRSALGISTLRVWDTDPAALRKFVANMAPLGFDITIATSAADAVRGADVITTCTADKANATILTSCLLYTSPSPRDRG
;
A
#
# COMPACT_ATOMS: atom_id res chain seq x y z
N MET A 1 -8.70 -14.21 -27.68
CA MET A 1 -8.82 -15.03 -26.45
C MET A 1 -8.32 -14.20 -25.28
N THR A 2 -9.16 -13.96 -24.28
CA THR A 2 -8.80 -13.18 -23.09
C THR A 2 -7.80 -13.96 -22.25
N ARG A 3 -6.68 -13.33 -21.90
CA ARG A 3 -5.68 -13.93 -21.01
C ARG A 3 -6.16 -13.83 -19.57
N PHE A 4 -5.87 -14.84 -18.75
CA PHE A 4 -6.30 -14.91 -17.36
C PHE A 4 -5.12 -15.19 -16.41
N VAL A 5 -5.07 -14.47 -15.28
CA VAL A 5 -4.16 -14.74 -14.17
C VAL A 5 -4.96 -14.88 -12.88
N ASP A 6 -4.96 -16.08 -12.32
CA ASP A 6 -5.51 -16.36 -10.98
C ASP A 6 -4.53 -16.01 -9.85
N VAL A 7 -4.99 -16.20 -8.61
CA VAL A 7 -4.20 -15.97 -7.39
C VAL A 7 -2.95 -16.85 -7.35
N HIS A 8 -3.03 -18.12 -7.76
CA HIS A 8 -1.90 -19.04 -7.70
C HIS A 8 -0.78 -18.58 -8.64
N ASN A 9 -1.13 -18.22 -9.87
CA ASN A 9 -0.20 -17.73 -10.87
C ASN A 9 0.39 -16.37 -10.50
N MET A 10 -0.41 -15.46 -9.93
CA MET A 10 0.09 -14.17 -9.43
C MET A 10 1.10 -14.36 -8.30
N VAL A 11 0.79 -15.19 -7.30
CA VAL A 11 1.70 -15.46 -6.18
C VAL A 11 2.98 -16.13 -6.66
N ARG A 12 2.88 -17.11 -7.58
CA ARG A 12 4.07 -17.75 -8.18
C ARG A 12 4.95 -16.75 -8.92
N TRP A 13 4.35 -15.85 -9.70
CA TRP A 13 5.08 -14.77 -10.39
C TRP A 13 5.73 -13.81 -9.40
N ALA A 14 5.00 -13.39 -8.36
CA ALA A 14 5.50 -12.48 -7.33
C ALA A 14 6.66 -13.08 -6.53
N ALA A 15 6.57 -14.35 -6.17
CA ALA A 15 7.64 -15.09 -5.49
C ALA A 15 8.88 -15.23 -6.38
N GLY A 16 8.69 -15.53 -7.68
CA GLY A 16 9.80 -15.70 -8.62
C GLY A 16 10.53 -14.40 -8.98
N ARG A 17 9.82 -13.26 -9.03
CA ARG A 17 10.43 -11.95 -9.32
C ARG A 17 10.94 -11.21 -8.09
N GLY A 18 10.36 -11.52 -6.93
CA GLY A 18 10.54 -10.76 -5.69
C GLY A 18 9.60 -9.56 -5.62
N PRO A 19 8.78 -9.41 -4.56
CA PRO A 19 7.80 -8.33 -4.45
C PRO A 19 8.43 -6.93 -4.46
N GLU A 20 9.64 -6.77 -3.91
CA GLU A 20 10.35 -5.49 -3.92
C GLU A 20 10.75 -5.05 -5.34
N ASN A 21 11.27 -5.96 -6.16
CA ASN A 21 11.60 -5.67 -7.56
C ASN A 21 10.35 -5.30 -8.37
N ILE A 22 9.24 -6.00 -8.11
CA ILE A 22 7.95 -5.72 -8.74
C ILE A 22 7.46 -4.32 -8.35
N ILE A 23 7.51 -3.97 -7.06
CA ILE A 23 7.14 -2.65 -6.56
C ILE A 23 8.03 -1.57 -7.19
N SER A 24 9.34 -1.79 -7.24
CA SER A 24 10.30 -0.87 -7.85
C SER A 24 9.97 -0.59 -9.32
N GLY A 25 9.68 -1.64 -10.10
CA GLY A 25 9.23 -1.50 -11.49
C GLY A 25 7.89 -0.77 -11.60
N MET A 26 6.92 -1.07 -10.72
CA MET A 26 5.62 -0.38 -10.70
C MET A 26 5.74 1.11 -10.38
N ILE A 27 6.68 1.52 -9.53
CA ILE A 27 6.93 2.95 -9.27
C ILE A 27 7.22 3.68 -10.58
N GLN A 28 8.04 3.10 -11.47
CA GLN A 28 8.35 3.73 -12.76
C GLN A 28 7.11 3.87 -13.65
N TYR A 29 6.32 2.79 -13.81
CA TYR A 29 5.07 2.85 -14.58
C TYR A 29 4.09 3.89 -14.03
N LEU A 30 3.94 3.93 -12.69
CA LEU A 30 3.10 4.94 -12.04
C LEU A 30 3.63 6.35 -12.28
N GLU A 31 4.94 6.60 -12.20
CA GLU A 31 5.49 7.92 -12.49
C GLU A 31 5.21 8.35 -13.93
N ASP A 32 5.34 7.44 -14.89
CA ASP A 32 5.10 7.72 -16.31
C ASP A 32 3.61 7.99 -16.59
N ASP A 33 2.71 7.22 -15.99
CA ASP A 33 1.26 7.44 -16.09
C ASP A 33 0.82 8.74 -15.41
N PHE A 34 1.32 9.04 -14.21
CA PHE A 34 0.98 10.29 -13.52
C PHE A 34 1.52 11.54 -14.24
N ARG A 35 2.59 11.44 -15.04
CA ARG A 35 3.05 12.56 -15.89
C ARG A 35 2.09 12.89 -17.02
N ARG A 36 1.38 11.89 -17.53
CA ARG A 36 0.34 12.04 -18.57
C ARG A 36 -1.07 12.05 -17.98
N TRP A 37 -1.23 12.50 -16.74
CA TRP A 37 -2.51 12.49 -16.01
C TRP A 37 -3.70 13.01 -16.82
N GLU A 38 -3.50 14.08 -17.60
CA GLU A 38 -4.56 14.68 -18.42
C GLU A 38 -4.99 13.83 -19.63
N SER A 39 -4.20 12.84 -20.06
CA SER A 39 -4.59 11.92 -21.15
C SER A 39 -5.56 10.84 -20.70
N PHE A 40 -5.81 10.70 -19.39
CA PHE A 40 -6.74 9.71 -18.88
C PHE A 40 -8.16 10.26 -18.81
N ASP A 41 -9.12 9.46 -19.28
CA ASP A 41 -10.51 9.57 -18.88
C ASP A 41 -10.67 9.03 -17.46
N LYS A 42 -11.01 9.95 -16.55
CA LYS A 42 -11.01 9.75 -15.11
C LYS A 42 -12.41 10.00 -14.57
N THR A 43 -12.94 9.01 -13.87
CA THR A 43 -14.16 9.15 -13.08
C THR A 43 -13.89 8.76 -11.63
N PRO A 44 -14.55 9.41 -10.65
CA PRO A 44 -14.63 8.86 -9.31
C PRO A 44 -15.15 7.42 -9.35
N ARG A 45 -14.62 6.58 -8.46
CA ARG A 45 -15.08 5.20 -8.27
C ARG A 45 -16.56 5.16 -7.89
N VAL A 46 -17.27 4.16 -8.38
CA VAL A 46 -18.66 3.90 -8.00
C VAL A 46 -18.68 2.98 -6.79
N ALA A 47 -19.35 3.39 -5.71
CA ALA A 47 -19.38 2.64 -4.45
C ALA A 47 -20.80 2.23 -4.06
N SER A 48 -20.95 0.96 -3.66
CA SER A 48 -22.17 0.41 -3.05
C SER A 48 -21.89 0.11 -1.59
N HIS A 49 -22.44 0.93 -0.70
CA HIS A 49 -22.24 0.84 0.74
C HIS A 49 -23.24 -0.11 1.40
N THR A 50 -22.76 -0.88 2.38
CA THR A 50 -23.59 -1.68 3.29
C THR A 50 -23.18 -1.38 4.74
N PRO A 51 -23.99 -1.77 5.74
CA PRO A 51 -23.56 -1.66 7.14
C PRO A 51 -22.20 -2.34 7.41
N PHE A 52 -21.94 -3.45 6.73
CA PHE A 52 -20.76 -4.30 6.99
C PHE A 52 -19.52 -3.93 6.18
N GLY A 53 -19.67 -3.15 5.10
CA GLY A 53 -18.55 -2.86 4.21
C GLY A 53 -18.94 -2.00 3.01
N VAL A 54 -18.10 -2.05 1.98
CA VAL A 54 -18.32 -1.39 0.70
C VAL A 54 -17.83 -2.29 -0.44
N ILE A 55 -18.47 -2.18 -1.59
CA ILE A 55 -18.03 -2.77 -2.86
C ILE A 55 -17.88 -1.62 -3.86
N GLU A 56 -16.77 -1.58 -4.57
CA GLU A 56 -16.41 -0.47 -5.45
C GLU A 56 -16.00 -0.95 -6.85
N LEU A 57 -16.35 -0.16 -7.86
CA LEU A 57 -15.83 -0.26 -9.22
C LEU A 57 -14.96 0.97 -9.51
N MET A 58 -13.72 0.72 -9.94
CA MET A 58 -12.71 1.75 -10.21
C MET A 58 -12.28 1.70 -11.69
N PRO A 59 -13.02 2.33 -12.62
CA PRO A 59 -12.66 2.37 -14.02
C PRO A 59 -11.75 3.55 -14.37
N THR A 60 -10.90 3.39 -15.38
CA THR A 60 -10.17 4.47 -16.05
C THR A 60 -9.78 4.03 -17.47
N SER A 61 -9.50 4.98 -18.35
CA SER A 61 -9.08 4.73 -19.73
C SER A 61 -8.06 5.76 -20.16
N ASP A 62 -7.14 5.39 -21.06
CA ASP A 62 -6.25 6.33 -21.75
C ASP A 62 -6.54 6.44 -23.25
N HIS A 63 -7.76 6.06 -23.66
CA HIS A 63 -8.24 6.01 -25.04
C HIS A 63 -7.60 4.93 -25.94
N GLU A 64 -6.58 4.22 -25.45
CA GLU A 64 -6.04 3.00 -26.07
C GLU A 64 -6.47 1.76 -25.27
N THR A 65 -6.37 1.84 -23.94
CA THR A 65 -6.73 0.78 -23.01
C THR A 65 -7.77 1.23 -22.01
N TYR A 66 -8.73 0.35 -21.72
CA TYR A 66 -9.73 0.54 -20.67
C TYR A 66 -9.45 -0.46 -19.55
N GLY A 67 -9.30 0.03 -18.33
CA GLY A 67 -9.08 -0.78 -17.15
C GLY A 67 -10.18 -0.56 -16.12
N PHE A 68 -10.64 -1.64 -15.47
CA PHE A 68 -11.42 -1.49 -14.25
C PHE A 68 -11.02 -2.51 -13.19
N LYS A 69 -11.26 -2.13 -11.93
CA LYS A 69 -11.11 -3.01 -10.78
C LYS A 69 -12.41 -3.11 -10.01
N TYR A 70 -12.83 -4.34 -9.73
CA TYR A 70 -13.76 -4.67 -8.66
C TYR A 70 -12.97 -4.81 -7.37
N VAL A 71 -13.40 -4.18 -6.28
CA VAL A 71 -12.78 -4.32 -4.97
C VAL A 71 -13.81 -4.21 -3.85
N ASN A 72 -13.64 -4.98 -2.77
CA ASN A 72 -14.42 -4.79 -1.54
C ASN A 72 -13.56 -4.24 -0.39
N GLY A 73 -14.22 -3.66 0.61
CA GLY A 73 -13.64 -3.30 1.89
C GLY A 73 -14.57 -3.70 3.04
N HIS A 74 -14.23 -4.79 3.75
CA HIS A 74 -15.06 -5.36 4.81
C HIS A 74 -14.20 -5.64 6.06
N PRO A 75 -14.03 -4.67 6.97
CA PRO A 75 -13.13 -4.79 8.11
C PRO A 75 -13.42 -5.97 9.06
N SER A 76 -14.67 -6.45 9.12
CA SER A 76 -15.07 -7.59 9.96
C SER A 76 -14.80 -8.97 9.33
N ASN A 77 -14.39 -9.04 8.06
CA ASN A 77 -14.14 -10.31 7.37
C ASN A 77 -13.08 -11.22 8.04
N PRO A 78 -11.96 -10.70 8.59
CA PRO A 78 -10.94 -11.55 9.21
C PRO A 78 -11.49 -12.42 10.35
N ALA A 79 -12.43 -11.90 11.15
CA ALA A 79 -13.08 -12.65 12.22
C ALA A 79 -13.91 -13.85 11.72
N ARG A 80 -14.16 -13.93 10.41
CA ARG A 80 -14.93 -14.98 9.72
C ARG A 80 -14.08 -15.82 8.76
N GLY A 81 -12.75 -15.63 8.76
CA GLY A 81 -11.84 -16.34 7.86
C GLY A 81 -11.76 -15.80 6.44
N PHE A 82 -12.32 -14.61 6.17
CA PHE A 82 -12.22 -13.95 4.86
C PHE A 82 -11.23 -12.77 4.89
N GLN A 83 -10.69 -12.37 3.74
CA GLN A 83 -9.86 -11.17 3.64
C GLN A 83 -10.72 -9.89 3.73
N THR A 84 -10.16 -8.85 4.36
CA THR A 84 -10.77 -7.50 4.41
C THR A 84 -10.94 -6.89 3.03
N VAL A 85 -9.98 -7.12 2.14
CA VAL A 85 -9.93 -6.61 0.78
C VAL A 85 -9.65 -7.77 -0.16
N THR A 86 -10.53 -7.96 -1.14
CA THR A 86 -10.36 -8.82 -2.30
C THR A 86 -10.70 -8.02 -3.55
N ALA A 87 -10.01 -8.33 -4.65
CA ALA A 87 -10.21 -7.64 -5.90
C ALA A 87 -9.87 -8.52 -7.10
N PHE A 88 -10.44 -8.17 -8.24
CA PHE A 88 -10.04 -8.59 -9.56
C PHE A 88 -10.24 -7.42 -10.54
N GLY A 89 -9.65 -7.50 -11.71
CA GLY A 89 -9.84 -6.47 -12.72
C GLY A 89 -9.57 -6.95 -14.13
N VAL A 90 -10.00 -6.13 -15.07
CA VAL A 90 -9.94 -6.40 -16.49
C VAL A 90 -9.22 -5.25 -17.19
N LEU A 91 -8.43 -5.60 -18.20
CA LEU A 91 -7.94 -4.70 -19.23
C LEU A 91 -8.66 -5.03 -20.55
N ALA A 92 -9.09 -4.01 -21.27
CA ALA A 92 -9.75 -4.11 -22.56
C ALA A 92 -9.12 -3.14 -23.57
N ASP A 93 -9.22 -3.50 -24.85
CA ASP A 93 -8.85 -2.65 -25.98
C ASP A 93 -10.00 -1.66 -26.24
N VAL A 94 -9.70 -0.35 -26.22
CA VAL A 94 -10.72 0.69 -26.44
C VAL A 94 -11.27 0.68 -27.86
N HIS A 95 -10.46 0.29 -28.86
CA HIS A 95 -10.85 0.35 -30.27
C HIS A 95 -12.00 -0.61 -30.61
N ASN A 96 -12.10 -1.74 -29.91
CA ASN A 96 -13.09 -2.79 -30.19
C ASN A 96 -13.83 -3.30 -28.94
N GLY A 97 -13.49 -2.80 -27.75
CA GLY A 97 -14.10 -3.18 -26.47
C GLY A 97 -13.74 -4.59 -25.97
N TYR A 98 -12.86 -5.33 -26.65
CA TYR A 98 -12.58 -6.71 -26.27
C TYR A 98 -11.71 -6.79 -25.02
N PRO A 99 -12.08 -7.62 -24.02
CA PRO A 99 -11.23 -7.85 -22.87
C PRO A 99 -9.98 -8.65 -23.26
N THR A 100 -8.82 -8.04 -23.05
CA THR A 100 -7.52 -8.62 -23.39
C THR A 100 -6.91 -9.37 -22.20
N PHE A 101 -7.22 -8.93 -20.97
CA PHE A 101 -6.66 -9.50 -19.75
C PHE A 101 -7.65 -9.46 -18.59
N LEU A 102 -7.79 -10.56 -17.87
CA LEU A 102 -8.49 -10.66 -16.59
C LEU A 102 -7.49 -11.13 -15.54
N THR A 103 -7.40 -10.46 -14.40
CA THR A 103 -6.45 -10.84 -13.34
C THR A 103 -7.07 -10.72 -11.97
N GLU A 104 -6.63 -11.60 -11.06
CA GLU A 104 -6.69 -11.34 -9.64
C GLU A 104 -6.07 -9.96 -9.37
N MET A 105 -6.61 -9.20 -8.41
CA MET A 105 -6.05 -7.93 -7.99
C MET A 105 -5.99 -7.75 -6.47
N THR A 106 -6.13 -8.83 -5.70
CA THR A 106 -5.95 -8.82 -4.25
C THR A 106 -4.47 -8.62 -3.90
N VAL A 107 -3.57 -9.43 -4.46
CA VAL A 107 -2.12 -9.25 -4.29
C VAL A 107 -1.67 -8.00 -5.03
N LEU A 108 -2.16 -7.80 -6.26
CA LEU A 108 -1.83 -6.60 -7.03
C LEU A 108 -2.26 -5.31 -6.32
N THR A 109 -3.37 -5.32 -5.56
CA THR A 109 -3.78 -4.15 -4.75
C THR A 109 -2.75 -3.84 -3.68
N ALA A 110 -2.16 -4.83 -3.01
CA ALA A 110 -1.11 -4.57 -2.03
C ALA A 110 0.16 -4.02 -2.69
N LEU A 111 0.60 -4.64 -3.79
CA LEU A 111 1.78 -4.20 -4.54
C LEU A 111 1.64 -2.77 -5.07
N ARG A 112 0.54 -2.45 -5.78
CA ARG A 112 0.32 -1.12 -6.36
C ARG A 112 0.12 -0.04 -5.30
N THR A 113 -0.50 -0.38 -4.17
CA THR A 113 -0.71 0.60 -3.08
C THR A 113 0.64 0.97 -2.46
N ALA A 114 1.51 -0.01 -2.24
CA ALA A 114 2.86 0.24 -1.76
C ALA A 114 3.71 1.00 -2.80
N ALA A 115 3.62 0.63 -4.08
CA ALA A 115 4.30 1.35 -5.16
C ALA A 115 3.85 2.82 -5.26
N THR A 116 2.55 3.12 -5.13
CA THR A 116 2.07 4.50 -5.08
C THR A 116 2.64 5.26 -3.88
N SER A 117 2.65 4.66 -2.68
CA SER A 117 3.29 5.27 -1.51
C SER A 117 4.78 5.56 -1.75
N GLY A 118 5.52 4.59 -2.29
CA GLY A 118 6.95 4.73 -2.60
C GLY A 118 7.21 5.82 -3.64
N MET A 119 6.41 5.89 -4.71
CA MET A 119 6.47 6.94 -5.73
C MET A 119 6.31 8.33 -5.10
N VAL A 120 5.30 8.52 -4.26
CA VAL A 120 5.05 9.80 -3.59
C VAL A 120 6.19 10.12 -2.60
N ALA A 121 6.66 9.12 -1.86
CA ALA A 121 7.75 9.28 -0.90
C ALA A 121 9.04 9.78 -1.56
N LYS A 122 9.40 9.30 -2.76
CA LYS A 122 10.55 9.81 -3.54
C LYS A 122 10.50 11.32 -3.79
N LYS A 123 9.31 11.91 -3.81
CA LYS A 123 9.11 13.33 -4.11
C LYS A 123 8.92 14.19 -2.87
N LEU A 124 8.31 13.64 -1.81
CA LEU A 124 7.89 14.42 -0.65
C LEU A 124 8.72 14.15 0.62
N ALA A 125 9.34 12.99 0.76
CA ALA A 125 10.17 12.68 1.91
C ALA A 125 11.55 13.34 1.79
N ARG A 126 12.21 13.58 2.93
CA ARG A 126 13.61 14.03 2.93
C ARG A 126 14.51 12.96 2.31
N ALA A 127 15.50 13.38 1.53
CA ALA A 127 16.42 12.47 0.86
C ALA A 127 17.32 11.66 1.83
N ASP A 128 17.51 12.17 3.04
CA ASP A 128 18.27 11.54 4.11
C ASP A 128 17.42 10.72 5.07
N SER A 129 16.12 10.49 4.78
CA SER A 129 15.25 9.62 5.57
C SER A 129 15.86 8.22 5.74
N ARG A 130 15.89 7.69 6.97
CA ARG A 130 16.42 6.35 7.32
C ARG A 130 15.46 5.52 8.16
N VAL A 131 14.66 6.17 9.01
CA VAL A 131 13.79 5.50 9.98
C VAL A 131 12.33 5.68 9.61
N MET A 132 11.59 4.59 9.53
CA MET A 132 10.16 4.59 9.25
C MET A 132 9.36 4.06 10.43
N ALA A 133 8.34 4.81 10.85
CA ALA A 133 7.30 4.30 11.73
C ALA A 133 6.21 3.58 10.92
N MET A 134 5.85 2.38 11.36
CA MET A 134 4.76 1.58 10.80
C MET A 134 3.68 1.40 11.88
N ILE A 135 2.54 2.06 11.71
CA ILE A 135 1.38 1.94 12.60
C ILE A 135 0.32 1.09 11.90
N GLY A 136 0.07 -0.10 12.41
CA GLY A 136 -0.70 -1.14 11.73
C GLY A 136 0.22 -2.06 10.92
N SER A 137 0.23 -3.32 11.30
CA SER A 137 1.09 -4.40 10.79
C SER A 137 0.30 -5.50 10.05
N GLY A 138 -0.87 -5.13 9.52
CA GLY A 138 -1.79 -5.98 8.77
C GLY A 138 -1.30 -6.39 7.37
N SER A 139 -2.20 -6.57 6.41
CA SER A 139 -1.86 -7.13 5.08
C SER A 139 -1.07 -6.18 4.15
N GLN A 140 -1.01 -4.88 4.47
CA GLN A 140 -0.30 -3.89 3.65
C GLN A 140 1.12 -3.61 4.15
N SER A 141 1.42 -3.90 5.42
CA SER A 141 2.62 -3.38 6.09
C SER A 141 3.91 -3.91 5.48
N GLU A 142 4.00 -5.21 5.16
CA GLU A 142 5.20 -5.77 4.54
C GLU A 142 5.49 -5.13 3.17
N PHE A 143 4.46 -4.94 2.35
CA PHE A 143 4.60 -4.31 1.04
C PHE A 143 5.04 -2.84 1.17
N GLN A 144 4.48 -2.10 2.12
CA GLN A 144 4.90 -0.72 2.40
C GLN A 144 6.37 -0.67 2.82
N ALA A 145 6.82 -1.54 3.74
CA ALA A 145 8.22 -1.60 4.15
C ALA A 145 9.17 -1.83 2.95
N LEU A 146 8.83 -2.77 2.05
CA LEU A 146 9.59 -3.02 0.82
C LEU A 146 9.58 -1.81 -0.14
N ALA A 147 8.44 -1.14 -0.29
CA ALA A 147 8.34 0.04 -1.14
C ALA A 147 9.21 1.20 -0.64
N PHE A 148 9.18 1.47 0.67
CA PHE A 148 9.99 2.53 1.27
C PHE A 148 11.49 2.20 1.25
N ARG A 149 11.87 0.92 1.36
CA ARG A 149 13.24 0.48 1.11
C ARG A 149 13.65 0.73 -0.35
N SER A 150 12.85 0.29 -1.31
CA SER A 150 13.15 0.51 -2.73
C SER A 150 13.16 1.99 -3.12
N ALA A 151 12.31 2.82 -2.51
CA ALA A 151 12.15 4.23 -2.87
C ALA A 151 13.19 5.14 -2.21
N LEU A 152 13.50 4.91 -0.93
CA LEU A 152 14.29 5.81 -0.09
C LEU A 152 15.51 5.15 0.58
N GLY A 153 15.68 3.83 0.46
CA GLY A 153 16.74 3.09 1.16
C GLY A 153 16.46 2.88 2.65
N ILE A 154 15.21 2.96 3.09
CA ILE A 154 14.83 2.69 4.49
C ILE A 154 15.08 1.23 4.85
N SER A 155 15.83 0.99 5.92
CA SER A 155 16.07 -0.35 6.49
C SER A 155 15.73 -0.46 7.98
N THR A 156 15.43 0.65 8.65
CA THR A 156 15.09 0.69 10.09
C THR A 156 13.61 1.01 10.27
N LEU A 157 12.90 0.12 10.98
CA LEU A 157 11.46 0.18 11.20
C LEU A 157 11.13 0.25 12.68
N ARG A 158 10.23 1.17 13.05
CA ARG A 158 9.60 1.22 14.37
C ARG A 158 8.13 0.85 14.22
N VAL A 159 7.72 -0.30 14.72
CA VAL A 159 6.42 -0.92 14.38
C VAL A 159 5.53 -0.99 15.60
N TRP A 160 4.25 -0.61 15.45
CA TRP A 160 3.23 -0.77 16.47
C TRP A 160 1.90 -1.25 15.87
N ASP A 161 1.22 -2.14 16.60
CA ASP A 161 -0.11 -2.64 16.31
C ASP A 161 -0.81 -3.01 17.63
N THR A 162 -2.13 -2.95 17.64
CA THR A 162 -2.95 -3.45 18.74
C THR A 162 -2.99 -4.98 18.80
N ASP A 163 -2.76 -5.67 17.69
CA ASP A 163 -2.72 -7.13 17.60
C ASP A 163 -1.27 -7.67 17.68
N PRO A 164 -0.90 -8.36 18.78
CA PRO A 164 0.42 -8.98 18.91
C PRO A 164 0.71 -10.06 17.86
N ALA A 165 -0.31 -10.72 17.31
CA ALA A 165 -0.12 -11.73 16.27
C ALA A 165 0.30 -11.08 14.94
N ALA A 166 -0.27 -9.93 14.60
CA ALA A 166 0.14 -9.15 13.44
C ALA A 166 1.61 -8.69 13.54
N LEU A 167 2.04 -8.23 14.72
CA LEU A 167 3.45 -7.87 14.98
C LEU A 167 4.40 -9.06 14.81
N ARG A 168 4.06 -10.23 15.38
CA ARG A 168 4.88 -11.45 15.25
C ARG A 168 5.01 -11.88 13.79
N LYS A 169 3.90 -11.87 13.03
CA LYS A 169 3.89 -12.14 11.58
C LYS A 169 4.81 -11.18 10.85
N PHE A 170 4.68 -9.88 11.11
CA PHE A 170 5.47 -8.85 10.44
C PHE A 170 6.96 -9.04 10.68
N VAL A 171 7.39 -9.24 11.94
CA VAL A 171 8.80 -9.48 12.27
C VAL A 171 9.32 -10.74 11.59
N ALA A 172 8.56 -11.84 11.64
CA ALA A 172 8.95 -13.10 11.02
C ALA A 172 9.15 -12.98 9.49
N ASN A 173 8.35 -12.15 8.82
CA ASN A 173 8.46 -11.91 7.38
C ASN A 173 9.58 -10.93 7.03
N MET A 174 9.79 -9.89 7.83
CA MET A 174 10.63 -8.75 7.44
C MET A 174 12.05 -8.82 7.98
N ALA A 175 12.28 -9.36 9.18
CA ALA A 175 13.63 -9.46 9.75
C ALA A 175 14.57 -10.32 8.89
N PRO A 176 14.16 -11.47 8.33
CA PRO A 176 15.01 -12.26 7.42
C PRO A 176 15.40 -11.52 6.13
N LEU A 177 14.65 -10.47 5.76
CA LEU A 177 14.96 -9.62 4.61
C LEU A 177 15.94 -8.49 4.95
N GLY A 178 16.50 -8.45 6.16
CA GLY A 178 17.52 -7.49 6.57
C GLY A 178 17.00 -6.16 7.11
N PHE A 179 15.73 -6.10 7.54
CA PHE A 179 15.22 -4.93 8.26
C PHE A 179 15.62 -4.97 9.74
N ASP A 180 16.06 -3.83 10.25
CA ASP A 180 16.21 -3.59 11.69
C ASP A 180 14.86 -3.15 12.26
N ILE A 181 14.26 -3.96 13.13
CA ILE A 181 12.87 -3.79 13.57
C ILE A 181 12.82 -3.60 15.08
N THR A 182 12.34 -2.43 15.50
CA THR A 182 11.98 -2.14 16.89
C THR A 182 10.46 -2.24 17.05
N ILE A 183 9.99 -3.07 17.99
CA ILE A 183 8.58 -3.12 18.38
C ILE A 183 8.31 -2.04 19.42
N ALA A 184 7.52 -1.05 19.03
CA ALA A 184 7.15 0.07 19.88
C ALA A 184 5.98 -0.31 20.82
N THR A 185 5.86 0.43 21.91
CA THR A 185 4.83 0.20 22.95
C THR A 185 3.51 0.91 22.68
N SER A 186 3.54 1.94 21.82
CA SER A 186 2.38 2.74 21.41
C SER A 186 2.64 3.39 20.04
N ALA A 187 1.61 3.91 19.39
CA ALA A 187 1.76 4.74 18.19
C ALA A 187 2.71 5.92 18.43
N ALA A 188 2.59 6.58 19.59
CA ALA A 188 3.46 7.70 19.99
C ALA A 188 4.93 7.29 20.12
N ASP A 189 5.19 6.08 20.62
CA ASP A 189 6.52 5.53 20.72
C ASP A 189 7.09 5.13 19.35
N ALA A 190 6.25 4.62 18.44
CA ALA A 190 6.64 4.25 17.09
C ALA A 190 7.13 5.48 16.29
N VAL A 191 6.39 6.59 16.34
CA VAL A 191 6.71 7.80 15.57
C VAL A 191 7.90 8.58 16.10
N ARG A 192 8.33 8.34 17.35
CA ARG A 192 9.43 9.07 17.96
C ARG A 192 10.74 8.82 17.19
N GLY A 193 11.27 9.88 16.56
CA GLY A 193 12.50 9.81 15.77
C GLY A 193 12.34 9.15 14.40
N ALA A 194 11.09 8.97 13.92
CA ALA A 194 10.85 8.50 12.57
C ALA A 194 10.91 9.68 11.57
N ASP A 195 11.53 9.43 10.42
CA ASP A 195 11.57 10.38 9.29
C ASP A 195 10.31 10.30 8.43
N VAL A 196 9.72 9.11 8.39
CA VAL A 196 8.51 8.80 7.64
C VAL A 196 7.56 8.01 8.52
N ILE A 197 6.27 8.33 8.47
CA ILE A 197 5.22 7.62 9.21
C ILE A 197 4.23 7.05 8.20
N THR A 198 3.99 5.74 8.27
CA THR A 198 2.93 5.07 7.51
C THR A 198 1.91 4.47 8.44
N THR A 199 0.64 4.80 8.20
CA THR A 199 -0.51 4.27 8.91
C THR A 199 -1.27 3.30 8.00
N CYS A 200 -1.34 2.03 8.39
CA CYS A 200 -2.01 0.94 7.67
C CYS A 200 -3.00 0.20 8.59
N THR A 201 -3.72 0.93 9.43
CA THR A 201 -4.74 0.40 10.34
C THR A 201 -6.05 0.15 9.60
N ALA A 202 -6.79 -0.90 9.99
CA ALA A 202 -8.09 -1.22 9.42
C ALA A 202 -9.19 -1.05 10.48
N ASP A 203 -9.74 0.16 10.58
CA ASP A 203 -10.90 0.47 11.42
C ASP A 203 -11.92 1.26 10.61
N LYS A 204 -13.21 0.89 10.70
CA LYS A 204 -14.32 1.58 10.00
C LYS A 204 -14.87 2.70 10.88
N ALA A 205 -13.98 3.51 11.43
CA ALA A 205 -14.31 4.61 12.33
C ALA A 205 -13.38 5.80 12.10
N ASN A 206 -13.80 6.97 12.55
CA ASN A 206 -12.94 8.14 12.63
C ASN A 206 -11.95 7.93 13.77
N ALA A 207 -10.76 7.42 13.45
CA ALA A 207 -9.70 7.15 14.42
C ALA A 207 -8.61 8.23 14.37
N THR A 208 -8.30 8.83 15.53
CA THR A 208 -7.17 9.75 15.68
C THR A 208 -5.90 8.95 16.00
N ILE A 209 -5.30 8.36 14.97
CA ILE A 209 -4.06 7.57 15.10
C ILE A 209 -2.84 8.47 15.33
N LEU A 210 -2.83 9.67 14.72
CA LEU A 210 -1.78 10.67 14.84
C LEU A 210 -2.38 12.00 15.29
N THR A 211 -1.68 12.69 16.18
CA THR A 211 -1.98 14.06 16.60
C THR A 211 -0.79 14.96 16.25
N SER A 212 -1.02 16.27 16.10
CA SER A 212 0.05 17.22 15.76
C SER A 212 1.21 17.21 16.77
N CYS A 213 0.92 17.05 18.07
CA CYS A 213 1.95 16.96 19.10
C CYS A 213 2.86 15.73 18.98
N LEU A 214 2.44 14.69 18.25
CA LEU A 214 3.27 13.52 17.95
C LEU A 214 4.22 13.74 16.77
N LEU A 215 3.91 14.71 15.90
CA LEU A 215 4.70 15.04 14.71
C LEU A 215 5.72 16.14 15.00
N TYR A 216 5.36 17.09 15.86
CA TYR A 216 6.23 18.19 16.28
C TYR A 216 6.78 17.90 17.68
N THR A 217 7.99 17.36 17.74
CA THR A 217 8.79 17.55 18.96
C THR A 217 9.17 19.04 19.01
N SER A 218 8.94 19.70 20.15
CA SER A 218 9.26 21.12 20.34
C SER A 218 10.65 21.46 19.77
N PRO A 219 10.84 22.65 19.16
CA PRO A 219 12.11 22.98 18.52
C PRO A 219 13.28 22.79 19.47
N SER A 220 14.33 22.17 18.95
CA SER A 220 15.65 22.09 19.57
C SER A 220 16.06 23.49 20.06
N PRO A 221 16.70 23.62 21.25
CA PRO A 221 17.24 24.90 21.72
C PRO A 221 18.22 25.58 20.74
N ARG A 222 18.67 24.88 19.69
CA ARG A 222 19.57 25.41 18.66
C ARG A 222 18.91 26.35 17.65
N ASP A 223 17.58 26.42 17.60
CA ASP A 223 16.85 27.31 16.68
C ASP A 223 16.46 28.67 17.31
N ARG A 224 17.05 29.02 18.46
CA ARG A 224 16.90 30.33 19.13
C ARG A 224 18.21 31.13 19.17
N GLY A 225 18.97 31.10 18.08
CA GLY A 225 20.21 31.86 17.91
C GLY A 225 20.13 32.76 16.69
#